data_AF-A0A534XW07-F1
#
_entry.id   AF-A0A534XW07-F1
#
_cell.length_a   1.000
_cell.length_b   1.000
_cell.length_c   1.000
_cell.angle_alpha   90.00
_cell.angle_beta   90.00
_cell.angle_gamma   90.00
#
_symmetry.space_group_name_H-M   'P 1'
#
loop_
_entity.id
_entity.type
_entity.pdbx_description
1 polymer ?
#
loop_
_entity_poly.entity_id
_entity_poly.type
_entity_poly.pdbx_seq_one_letter_code
_entity_poly.pdbx_strand_id
1 'polypeptide(L)'
;MQRIAWTLSAPVLLALSLSCQKPPDPLAEQRALCRALEQYHQLRPGLGVDECARKLKETADLNDPARKASDLVDRIVQLAIQGTASERTELRDAQDSLQRIGRPAVTPALSRLQASPDSNARLALARVLVGICGDDCADRKLDCIVPALLEGTSDDRPPEARREAERGLTRCTGEQFGDDPTAWRKWWSARPAQASR
;
A
#
# COMPACT_ATOMS: atom_id res chain seq x y z
N MET A 1 15.17 54.83 44.72
CA MET A 1 16.23 53.92 45.22
C MET A 1 16.42 52.82 44.18
N GLN A 2 17.59 52.82 43.54
CA GLN A 2 18.02 51.86 42.52
C GLN A 2 18.36 50.50 43.15
N ARG A 3 18.14 49.42 42.39
CA ARG A 3 19.06 48.26 42.26
C ARG A 3 18.56 47.35 41.13
N ILE A 4 19.14 47.55 39.96
CA ILE A 4 19.09 46.63 38.82
C ILE A 4 20.18 45.60 39.08
N ALA A 5 19.82 44.34 39.30
CA ALA A 5 20.76 43.23 39.42
C ALA A 5 20.83 42.48 38.08
N TRP A 6 21.99 42.58 37.44
CA TRP A 6 22.40 41.74 36.32
C TRP A 6 23.17 40.54 36.88
N THR A 7 22.75 39.31 36.56
CA THR A 7 23.55 38.08 36.69
C THR A 7 23.11 37.15 35.55
N LEU A 8 23.88 37.11 34.46
CA LEU A 8 24.93 36.12 34.18
C LEU A 8 24.38 34.77 33.69
N SER A 9 24.46 34.65 32.36
CA SER A 9 24.63 33.47 31.53
C SER A 9 24.92 32.14 32.24
N ALA A 10 24.04 31.17 32.01
CA ALA A 10 24.39 29.75 32.05
C ALA A 10 23.96 29.12 30.72
N PRO A 11 24.87 28.83 29.77
CA PRO A 11 24.54 27.99 28.64
C PRO A 11 24.40 26.57 29.17
N VAL A 12 23.16 26.13 29.37
CA VAL A 12 22.87 24.71 29.57
C VAL A 12 23.18 24.03 28.24
N LEU A 13 24.42 23.54 28.14
CA LEU A 13 24.85 22.50 27.22
C LEU A 13 24.00 21.26 27.49
N LEU A 14 22.80 21.24 26.93
CA LEU A 14 22.02 20.02 26.74
C LEU A 14 22.75 19.20 25.67
N ALA A 15 23.62 18.34 26.18
CA ALA A 15 24.23 17.26 25.44
C ALA A 15 23.15 16.48 24.69
N LEU A 16 23.14 16.62 23.37
CA LEU A 16 22.49 15.70 22.44
C LEU A 16 23.19 14.35 22.56
N SER A 17 22.81 13.55 23.55
CA SER A 17 22.99 12.11 23.51
C SER A 17 22.03 11.56 22.45
N LEU A 18 22.41 11.69 21.18
CA LEU A 18 21.87 10.87 20.10
C LEU A 18 22.25 9.43 20.45
N SER A 19 21.33 8.76 21.13
CA SER A 19 21.43 7.34 21.43
C SER A 19 21.75 6.61 20.13
N CYS A 20 22.87 5.89 20.10
CA CYS A 20 23.08 4.74 19.25
C CYS A 20 21.98 3.71 19.55
N GLN A 21 20.77 3.92 19.04
CA GLN A 21 19.76 2.88 19.01
C GLN A 21 20.28 1.83 18.03
N LYS A 22 20.82 0.75 18.60
CA LYS A 22 21.13 -0.47 17.86
C LYS A 22 19.93 -0.78 16.97
N PRO A 23 20.11 -1.00 15.66
CA PRO A 23 18.98 -1.32 14.79
C PRO A 23 18.19 -2.47 15.41
N PRO A 24 16.85 -2.37 15.44
CA PRO A 24 16.01 -3.39 16.05
C PRO A 24 16.36 -4.75 15.45
N ASP A 25 16.55 -5.74 16.30
CA ASP A 25 16.91 -7.09 15.86
C ASP A 25 15.81 -7.65 14.94
N PRO A 26 16.11 -7.91 13.65
CA PRO A 26 15.11 -8.27 12.65
C PRO A 26 14.46 -9.65 12.89
N LEU A 27 14.98 -10.43 13.84
CA LEU A 27 14.45 -11.74 14.23
C LEU A 27 13.95 -11.77 15.67
N ALA A 28 13.85 -10.64 16.36
CA ALA A 28 13.53 -10.60 17.79
C ALA A 28 12.22 -11.33 18.12
N GLU A 29 11.18 -11.08 17.34
CA GLU A 29 9.86 -11.69 17.49
C GLU A 29 9.89 -13.20 17.23
N GLN A 30 10.52 -13.62 16.13
CA GLN A 30 10.61 -15.03 15.75
C GLN A 30 11.48 -15.82 16.73
N ARG A 31 12.55 -15.22 17.27
CA ARG A 31 13.37 -15.81 18.33
C ARG A 31 12.59 -16.00 19.62
N ALA A 32 11.75 -15.04 20.00
CA ALA A 32 10.90 -15.17 21.19
C ALA A 32 9.95 -16.36 21.07
N LEU A 33 9.31 -16.53 19.90
CA LEU A 33 8.45 -17.69 19.61
C LEU A 33 9.23 -19.01 19.65
N CYS A 34 10.42 -19.07 19.03
CA CYS A 34 11.24 -20.28 19.02
C CYS A 34 11.79 -20.67 20.41
N ARG A 35 12.10 -19.69 21.27
CA ARG A 35 12.47 -19.95 22.67
C ARG A 35 11.31 -20.53 23.46
N ALA A 36 10.08 -20.06 23.23
CA ALA A 36 8.90 -20.65 23.86
C ALA A 36 8.72 -22.10 23.42
N LEU A 37 8.84 -22.39 22.11
CA LEU A 37 8.77 -23.77 21.59
C LEU A 37 9.86 -24.69 22.16
N GLU A 38 11.08 -24.17 22.35
CA GLU A 38 12.17 -24.90 22.99
C GLU A 38 11.86 -25.20 24.46
N GLN A 39 11.34 -24.22 25.21
CA GLN A 39 10.94 -24.37 26.61
C GLN A 39 9.83 -25.42 26.81
N TYR A 40 8.89 -25.51 25.87
CA TYR A 40 7.81 -26.50 25.91
C TYR A 40 8.20 -27.85 25.29
N HIS A 41 9.46 -28.07 24.91
CA HIS A 41 9.93 -29.27 24.19
C HIS A 41 9.16 -29.57 22.89
N GLN A 42 8.62 -28.53 22.26
CA GLN A 42 7.88 -28.61 20.99
C GLN A 42 8.77 -28.28 19.78
N LEU A 43 9.97 -27.74 20.02
CA LEU A 43 10.93 -27.50 18.97
C LEU A 43 11.53 -28.82 18.45
N ARG A 44 11.62 -28.95 17.13
CA ARG A 44 12.16 -30.16 16.49
C ARG A 44 13.56 -30.47 17.03
N PRO A 45 13.86 -31.72 17.43
CA PRO A 45 15.19 -32.10 17.89
C PRO A 45 16.28 -31.74 16.87
N GLY A 46 17.33 -31.06 17.34
CA GLY A 46 18.46 -30.60 16.50
C GLY A 46 18.24 -29.27 15.77
N LEU A 47 17.06 -28.64 15.89
CA LEU A 47 16.82 -27.30 15.35
C LEU A 47 17.05 -26.25 16.43
N GLY A 48 18.10 -25.43 16.30
CA GLY A 48 18.37 -24.34 17.24
C GLY A 48 17.41 -23.16 17.09
N VAL A 49 17.27 -22.36 18.16
CA VAL A 49 16.39 -21.16 18.20
C VAL A 49 16.65 -20.20 17.03
N ASP A 50 17.92 -19.93 16.68
CA ASP A 50 18.26 -19.03 15.57
C ASP A 50 17.85 -19.58 14.21
N GLU A 51 18.04 -20.88 13.99
CA GLU A 51 17.63 -21.51 12.73
C GLU A 51 16.11 -21.57 12.62
N CYS A 52 15.41 -21.87 13.72
CA CYS A 52 13.97 -21.77 13.82
C CYS A 52 13.48 -20.36 13.48
N ALA A 53 14.07 -19.32 14.09
CA ALA A 53 13.65 -17.94 13.88
C ALA A 53 13.83 -17.51 12.43
N ARG A 54 14.96 -17.89 11.82
CA ARG A 54 15.22 -17.64 10.40
C ARG A 54 14.19 -18.33 9.49
N LYS A 55 13.88 -19.61 9.72
CA LYS A 55 12.89 -20.36 8.93
C LYS A 55 11.46 -19.81 9.10
N LEU A 56 11.10 -19.40 10.31
CA LEU A 56 9.82 -18.73 10.57
C LEU A 56 9.73 -17.40 9.83
N LYS A 57 10.79 -16.57 9.89
CA LYS A 57 10.84 -15.32 9.14
C LYS A 57 10.76 -15.56 7.64
N GLU A 58 11.53 -16.49 7.10
CA GLU A 58 11.50 -16.85 5.68
C GLU A 58 10.09 -17.28 5.24
N THR A 59 9.42 -18.11 6.05
CA THR A 59 8.04 -18.54 5.78
C THR A 59 7.05 -17.39 5.87
N ALA A 60 7.22 -16.48 6.83
CA ALA A 60 6.40 -15.28 6.97
C ALA A 60 6.59 -14.33 5.78
N ASP A 61 7.83 -14.08 5.38
CA ASP A 61 8.19 -13.22 4.25
C ASP A 61 7.71 -13.81 2.90
N LEU A 62 7.69 -15.14 2.75
CA LEU A 62 7.06 -15.82 1.60
C LEU A 62 5.54 -15.72 1.61
N ASN A 63 4.94 -15.59 2.79
CA ASN A 63 3.50 -15.45 2.95
C ASN A 63 3.01 -14.01 3.04
N ASP A 64 3.93 -13.04 3.01
CA ASP A 64 3.64 -11.62 3.05
C ASP A 64 2.67 -11.23 1.91
N PRO A 65 1.45 -10.77 2.25
CA PRO A 65 0.47 -10.32 1.26
C PRO A 65 0.99 -9.21 0.34
N ALA A 66 1.88 -8.33 0.82
CA ALA A 66 2.44 -7.25 0.01
C ALA A 66 3.39 -7.78 -1.07
N ARG A 67 4.20 -8.78 -0.73
CA ARG A 67 5.08 -9.45 -1.69
C ARG A 67 4.27 -10.18 -2.76
N LYS A 68 3.30 -11.00 -2.34
CA LYS A 68 2.39 -11.71 -3.26
C LYS A 68 1.65 -10.74 -4.18
N ALA A 69 1.26 -9.58 -3.67
CA ALA A 69 0.62 -8.55 -4.47
C ALA A 69 1.55 -7.98 -5.54
N SER A 70 2.80 -7.66 -5.22
CA SER A 70 3.79 -7.19 -6.19
C SER A 70 4.01 -8.22 -7.32
N ASP A 71 4.18 -9.49 -6.97
CA ASP A 71 4.38 -10.56 -7.96
C ASP A 71 3.17 -10.68 -8.92
N LEU A 72 1.95 -10.59 -8.38
CA LEU A 72 0.72 -10.60 -9.17
C LEU A 72 0.57 -9.34 -10.03
N VAL A 73 0.96 -8.17 -9.52
CA VAL A 73 0.98 -6.91 -10.30
C VAL A 73 1.88 -7.06 -11.52
N ASP A 74 3.08 -7.59 -11.36
CA ASP A 74 4.00 -7.81 -12.48
C ASP A 74 3.45 -8.83 -13.47
N ARG A 75 2.82 -9.91 -12.99
CA ARG A 75 2.14 -10.89 -13.84
C ARG A 75 0.99 -10.27 -14.64
N ILE A 76 0.15 -9.46 -14.01
CA ILE A 76 -0.95 -8.73 -14.66
C ILE A 76 -0.41 -7.83 -15.77
N VAL A 77 0.67 -7.09 -15.49
CA VAL A 77 1.30 -6.23 -16.50
C VAL A 77 1.81 -7.05 -17.67
N GLN A 78 2.53 -8.14 -17.41
CA GLN A 78 3.05 -9.01 -18.46
C GLN A 78 1.91 -9.55 -19.35
N LEU A 79 0.87 -10.11 -18.73
CA LEU A 79 -0.29 -10.68 -19.43
C LEU A 79 -1.10 -9.61 -20.17
N ALA A 80 -1.19 -8.39 -19.65
CA ALA A 80 -1.88 -7.30 -20.33
C ALA A 80 -1.15 -6.79 -21.57
N ILE A 81 0.20 -6.81 -21.55
CA ILE A 81 1.03 -6.35 -22.68
C ILE A 81 1.18 -7.45 -23.74
N GLN A 82 1.52 -8.67 -23.30
CA GLN A 82 2.00 -9.74 -24.17
C GLN A 82 1.00 -10.90 -24.29
N GLY A 83 -0.07 -10.89 -23.49
CA GLY A 83 -1.01 -12.00 -23.41
C GLY A 83 -1.74 -12.25 -24.73
N THR A 84 -1.82 -13.53 -25.08
CA THR A 84 -2.62 -14.05 -26.18
C THR A 84 -4.11 -14.09 -25.83
N ALA A 85 -4.97 -14.37 -26.81
CA ALA A 85 -6.40 -14.54 -26.56
C ALA A 85 -6.70 -15.67 -25.55
N SER A 86 -5.89 -16.73 -25.54
CA SER A 86 -5.98 -17.85 -24.58
C SER A 86 -5.58 -17.47 -23.16
N GLU A 87 -4.70 -16.48 -22.98
CA GLU A 87 -4.20 -16.06 -21.66
C GLU A 87 -5.09 -14.99 -20.99
N ARG A 88 -6.20 -14.60 -21.64
CA ARG A 88 -7.18 -13.66 -21.04
C ARG A 88 -7.82 -14.21 -19.77
N THR A 89 -8.02 -15.52 -19.69
CA THR A 89 -8.52 -16.16 -18.46
C THR A 89 -7.50 -16.02 -17.34
N GLU A 90 -6.23 -16.26 -17.63
CA GLU A 90 -5.16 -16.11 -16.65
C GLU A 90 -5.01 -14.66 -16.16
N LEU A 91 -5.17 -13.68 -17.06
CA LEU A 91 -5.19 -12.27 -16.68
C LEU A 91 -6.32 -12.00 -15.67
N ARG A 92 -7.52 -12.51 -15.92
CA ARG A 92 -8.65 -12.35 -14.99
C ARG A 92 -8.39 -13.04 -13.66
N ASP A 93 -7.86 -14.26 -13.67
CA ASP A 93 -7.56 -15.01 -12.44
C ASP A 93 -6.50 -14.28 -11.59
N ALA A 94 -5.49 -13.66 -12.24
CA ALA A 94 -4.49 -12.84 -11.57
C ALA A 94 -5.12 -11.57 -10.98
N GLN A 95 -6.01 -10.90 -11.72
CA GLN A 95 -6.76 -9.73 -11.23
C GLN A 95 -7.63 -10.09 -10.01
N ASP A 96 -8.38 -11.19 -10.07
CA ASP A 96 -9.24 -11.67 -8.99
C ASP A 96 -8.44 -12.08 -7.75
N SER A 97 -7.26 -12.68 -7.97
CA SER A 97 -6.33 -13.03 -6.88
C SER A 97 -5.78 -11.78 -6.20
N LEU A 98 -5.40 -10.77 -6.98
CA LEU A 98 -4.91 -9.49 -6.46
C LEU A 98 -6.02 -8.73 -5.71
N GLN A 99 -7.27 -8.80 -6.21
CA GLN A 99 -8.43 -8.27 -5.51
C GLN A 99 -8.68 -8.96 -4.17
N ARG A 100 -8.56 -10.29 -4.11
CA ARG A 100 -8.69 -11.08 -2.87
C ARG A 100 -7.61 -10.77 -1.83
N ILE A 101 -6.40 -10.38 -2.26
CA ILE A 101 -5.37 -9.88 -1.33
C ILE A 101 -5.84 -8.58 -0.67
N GLY A 102 -6.54 -7.72 -1.41
CA GLY A 102 -7.14 -6.50 -0.88
C GLY A 102 -6.12 -5.38 -0.66
N ARG A 103 -6.23 -4.67 0.47
CA ARG A 103 -5.45 -3.45 0.76
C ARG A 103 -3.93 -3.54 0.56
N PRO A 104 -3.23 -4.65 0.92
CA PRO A 104 -1.79 -4.79 0.65
C PRO A 104 -1.41 -4.65 -0.84
N ALA A 105 -2.35 -4.85 -1.76
CA ALA A 105 -2.13 -4.74 -3.19
C ALA A 105 -2.25 -3.32 -3.75
N VAL A 106 -2.79 -2.37 -3.00
CA VAL A 106 -3.04 -1.00 -3.49
C VAL A 106 -1.74 -0.29 -3.84
N THR A 107 -0.76 -0.27 -2.92
CA THR A 107 0.53 0.41 -3.15
C THR A 107 1.28 -0.15 -4.36
N PRO A 108 1.57 -1.46 -4.47
CA PRO A 108 2.29 -1.98 -5.63
C PRO A 108 1.51 -1.77 -6.95
N ALA A 109 0.18 -1.94 -6.95
CA ALA A 109 -0.62 -1.72 -8.16
C ALA A 109 -0.62 -0.25 -8.60
N LEU A 110 -0.73 0.70 -7.66
CA LEU A 110 -0.69 2.13 -7.95
C LEU A 110 0.69 2.56 -8.45
N SER A 111 1.77 2.16 -7.77
CA SER A 111 3.14 2.46 -8.19
C SER A 111 3.41 1.92 -9.59
N ARG A 112 2.96 0.70 -9.90
CA ARG A 112 3.15 0.10 -11.23
C ARG A 112 2.29 0.78 -12.29
N LEU A 113 1.06 1.18 -11.97
CA LEU A 113 0.18 1.94 -12.86
C LEU A 113 0.81 3.28 -13.26
N GLN A 114 1.40 4.00 -12.30
CA GLN A 114 2.09 5.27 -12.54
C GLN A 114 3.36 5.08 -13.40
N ALA A 115 4.13 4.03 -13.13
CA ALA A 115 5.39 3.75 -13.84
C ALA A 115 5.21 3.10 -15.23
N SER A 116 4.03 2.56 -15.55
CA SER A 116 3.83 1.80 -16.79
C SER A 116 3.56 2.71 -18.01
N PRO A 117 4.39 2.65 -19.07
CA PRO A 117 4.13 3.37 -20.32
C PRO A 117 3.06 2.71 -21.19
N ASP A 118 2.74 1.44 -20.94
CA ASP A 118 1.78 0.66 -21.74
C ASP A 118 0.32 0.89 -21.29
N SER A 119 -0.56 1.18 -22.26
CA SER A 119 -1.97 1.48 -21.99
C SER A 119 -2.79 0.27 -21.53
N ASN A 120 -2.50 -0.94 -22.02
CA ASN A 120 -3.21 -2.16 -21.62
C ASN A 120 -2.85 -2.53 -20.18
N ALA A 121 -1.56 -2.45 -19.83
CA ALA A 121 -1.08 -2.64 -18.46
C ALA A 121 -1.74 -1.65 -17.49
N ARG A 122 -1.80 -0.35 -17.85
CA ARG A 122 -2.48 0.66 -17.03
C ARG A 122 -3.97 0.34 -16.83
N LEU A 123 -4.67 -0.05 -17.90
CA LEU A 123 -6.09 -0.41 -17.81
C LEU A 123 -6.32 -1.65 -16.91
N ALA A 124 -5.47 -2.66 -17.04
CA ALA A 124 -5.58 -3.88 -16.24
C ALA A 124 -5.39 -3.59 -14.74
N LEU A 125 -4.42 -2.76 -14.38
CA LEU A 125 -4.16 -2.35 -13.00
C LEU A 125 -5.27 -1.43 -12.45
N ALA A 126 -5.79 -0.50 -13.27
CA ALA A 126 -6.89 0.37 -12.88
C ALA A 126 -8.15 -0.44 -12.50
N ARG A 127 -8.49 -1.46 -13.29
CA ARG A 127 -9.61 -2.38 -12.98
C ARG A 127 -9.45 -3.08 -11.64
N VAL A 128 -8.23 -3.51 -11.32
CA VAL A 128 -7.96 -4.16 -10.03
C VAL A 128 -8.07 -3.17 -8.88
N LEU A 129 -7.56 -1.96 -9.01
CA LEU A 129 -7.69 -0.93 -7.98
C LEU A 129 -9.16 -0.58 -7.70
N VAL A 130 -9.99 -0.51 -8.75
CA VAL A 130 -11.46 -0.38 -8.60
C VAL A 130 -12.05 -1.58 -7.86
N GLY A 131 -11.61 -2.81 -8.15
CA GLY A 131 -12.07 -4.02 -7.47
C GLY A 131 -11.67 -4.09 -6.00
N ILE A 132 -10.40 -3.84 -5.68
CA ILE A 132 -9.85 -3.87 -4.30
C ILE A 132 -10.58 -2.85 -3.43
N CYS A 133 -10.73 -1.64 -3.94
CA CYS A 133 -11.25 -0.53 -3.15
C CYS A 133 -12.78 -0.39 -3.27
N GLY A 134 -13.43 -1.16 -4.14
CA GLY A 134 -14.87 -1.12 -4.35
C GLY A 134 -15.66 -1.42 -3.08
N ASP A 135 -15.13 -2.27 -2.20
CA ASP A 135 -15.74 -2.59 -0.90
C ASP A 135 -15.62 -1.42 0.09
N ASP A 136 -14.53 -0.62 0.02
CA ASP A 136 -14.34 0.59 0.85
C ASP A 136 -15.33 1.71 0.48
N CYS A 137 -15.92 1.64 -0.72
CA CYS A 137 -16.95 2.58 -1.17
C CYS A 137 -18.26 2.43 -0.41
N ALA A 138 -18.61 1.21 0.00
CA ALA A 138 -19.79 0.94 0.81
C ALA A 138 -19.66 1.60 2.20
N ASP A 139 -18.45 1.56 2.76
CA ASP A 139 -18.12 2.15 4.07
C ASP A 139 -17.77 3.65 4.00
N ARG A 140 -17.85 4.28 2.82
CA ARG A 140 -17.47 5.69 2.56
C ARG A 140 -16.04 6.05 3.00
N LYS A 141 -15.12 5.08 3.08
CA LYS A 141 -13.71 5.32 3.41
C LYS A 141 -12.96 5.73 2.16
N LEU A 142 -13.14 7.00 1.79
CA LEU A 142 -12.70 7.53 0.50
C LEU A 142 -11.19 7.79 0.39
N ASP A 143 -10.48 7.83 1.52
CA ASP A 143 -9.07 8.23 1.61
C ASP A 143 -8.12 7.29 0.85
N CYS A 144 -8.50 6.03 0.68
CA CYS A 144 -7.71 5.06 -0.09
C CYS A 144 -8.08 5.07 -1.57
N ILE A 145 -9.37 5.16 -1.89
CA ILE A 145 -9.85 4.96 -3.26
C ILE A 145 -9.81 6.21 -4.12
N VAL A 146 -10.23 7.36 -3.58
CA VAL A 146 -10.41 8.54 -4.41
C VAL A 146 -9.08 9.09 -4.93
N PRO A 147 -7.98 9.18 -4.15
CA PRO A 147 -6.70 9.59 -4.70
C PRO A 147 -6.21 8.71 -5.87
N ALA A 148 -6.40 7.38 -5.76
CA ALA A 148 -6.02 6.44 -6.82
C ALA A 148 -6.89 6.60 -8.07
N LEU A 149 -8.19 6.83 -7.91
CA LEU A 149 -9.09 7.06 -9.03
C LEU A 149 -8.88 8.45 -9.67
N LEU A 150 -8.57 9.49 -8.89
CA LEU A 150 -8.23 10.81 -9.41
C LEU A 150 -7.00 10.75 -10.34
N GLU A 151 -6.00 9.97 -9.98
CA GLU A 151 -4.84 9.72 -10.85
C GLU A 151 -5.25 9.06 -12.18
N GLY A 152 -6.23 8.15 -12.11
CA GLY A 152 -6.83 7.49 -13.27
C GLY A 152 -7.65 8.42 -14.18
N THR A 153 -8.15 9.55 -13.66
CA THR A 153 -8.85 10.57 -14.46
C THR A 153 -7.94 11.50 -15.23
N SER A 154 -6.62 11.50 -15.00
CA SER A 154 -5.71 12.47 -15.65
C SER A 154 -5.80 12.43 -17.18
N ASP A 155 -5.63 13.59 -17.83
CA ASP A 155 -5.70 13.75 -19.28
C ASP A 155 -4.60 12.96 -20.02
N ASP A 156 -3.50 12.66 -19.34
CA ASP A 156 -2.41 11.82 -19.86
C ASP A 156 -2.77 10.33 -19.89
N ARG A 157 -3.98 9.96 -19.45
CA ARG A 157 -4.46 8.57 -19.42
C ARG A 157 -5.32 8.26 -20.64
N PRO A 158 -5.31 6.99 -21.12
CA PRO A 158 -6.22 6.56 -22.18
C PRO A 158 -7.69 6.83 -21.84
N PRO A 159 -8.56 7.17 -22.82
CA PRO A 159 -9.98 7.44 -22.58
C PRO A 159 -10.71 6.33 -21.82
N GLU A 160 -10.34 5.07 -22.03
CA GLU A 160 -10.89 3.92 -21.32
C GLU A 160 -10.54 3.94 -19.83
N ALA A 161 -9.28 4.24 -19.50
CA ALA A 161 -8.82 4.31 -18.12
C ALA A 161 -9.52 5.47 -17.38
N ARG A 162 -9.68 6.61 -18.05
CA ARG A 162 -10.44 7.75 -17.52
C ARG A 162 -11.89 7.40 -17.23
N ARG A 163 -12.58 6.70 -18.15
CA ARG A 163 -13.97 6.26 -17.97
C ARG A 163 -14.13 5.25 -16.83
N GLU A 164 -13.17 4.34 -16.65
CA GLU A 164 -13.21 3.41 -15.50
C GLU A 164 -12.94 4.14 -14.17
N ALA A 165 -12.00 5.08 -14.17
CA ALA A 165 -11.72 5.91 -13.01
C ALA A 165 -12.92 6.79 -12.61
N GLU A 166 -13.54 7.45 -13.58
CA GLU A 166 -14.80 8.18 -13.40
C GLU A 166 -15.88 7.27 -12.84
N ARG A 167 -16.12 6.08 -13.44
CA ARG A 167 -17.12 5.15 -12.94
C ARG A 167 -16.86 4.74 -11.50
N GLY A 168 -15.61 4.53 -11.13
CA GLY A 168 -15.20 4.32 -9.74
C GLY A 168 -15.54 5.52 -8.87
N LEU A 169 -15.19 6.73 -9.31
CA LEU A 169 -15.42 7.96 -8.54
C LEU A 169 -16.91 8.25 -8.36
N THR A 170 -17.73 8.00 -9.37
CA THR A 170 -19.18 8.14 -9.30
C THR A 170 -19.77 7.09 -8.36
N ARG A 171 -19.36 5.83 -8.48
CA ARG A 171 -19.87 4.74 -7.63
C ARG A 171 -19.58 4.96 -6.15
N CYS A 172 -18.36 5.40 -5.82
CA CYS A 172 -17.93 5.61 -4.44
C CYS A 172 -18.34 6.98 -3.91
N THR A 173 -18.53 7.88 -4.87
CA THR A 173 -18.87 9.28 -4.80
C THR A 173 -20.28 9.63 -4.35
N GLY A 174 -21.20 9.07 -5.13
CA GLY A 174 -22.45 9.71 -5.50
C GLY A 174 -22.30 10.86 -6.50
N GLU A 175 -21.12 11.47 -6.63
CA GLU A 175 -20.88 12.65 -7.45
C GLU A 175 -20.74 12.32 -8.94
N GLN A 176 -21.05 13.28 -9.81
CA GLN A 176 -20.95 13.13 -11.26
C GLN A 176 -20.33 14.39 -11.87
N PHE A 177 -19.03 14.33 -12.14
CA PHE A 177 -18.31 15.39 -12.85
C PHE A 177 -17.88 14.97 -14.27
N GLY A 178 -18.31 13.78 -14.71
CA GLY A 178 -17.92 13.22 -16.00
C GLY A 178 -16.42 12.97 -16.08
N ASP A 179 -15.84 13.19 -17.25
CA ASP A 179 -14.42 13.03 -17.51
C ASP A 179 -13.57 14.27 -17.19
N ASP A 180 -14.12 15.28 -16.50
CA ASP A 180 -13.40 16.47 -16.07
C ASP A 180 -12.48 16.17 -14.85
N PRO A 181 -11.16 16.01 -15.05
CA PRO A 181 -10.26 15.63 -13.97
C PRO A 181 -10.05 16.79 -13.00
N THR A 182 -10.26 18.03 -13.46
CA THR A 182 -10.10 19.24 -12.66
C THR A 182 -11.26 19.43 -11.72
N ALA A 183 -12.50 19.19 -12.18
CA ALA A 183 -13.69 19.18 -11.32
C ALA A 183 -13.57 18.13 -10.21
N TRP A 184 -13.16 16.90 -10.58
CA TRP A 184 -12.91 15.83 -9.62
C TRP A 184 -11.87 16.21 -8.55
N ARG A 185 -10.70 16.74 -8.97
CA ARG A 185 -9.65 17.19 -8.04
C ARG A 185 -10.11 18.35 -7.15
N LYS A 186 -10.85 19.31 -7.70
CA LYS A 186 -11.38 20.46 -6.96
C LYS A 186 -12.36 20.00 -5.87
N TRP A 187 -13.30 19.12 -6.21
CA TRP A 187 -14.20 18.51 -5.24
C TRP A 187 -13.44 17.73 -4.16
N TRP A 188 -12.39 16.98 -4.53
CA TRP A 188 -11.55 16.30 -3.55
C TRP A 188 -10.84 17.27 -2.60
N SER A 189 -10.30 18.37 -3.10
CA SER A 189 -9.60 19.36 -2.27
C SER A 189 -10.51 20.18 -1.35
N ALA A 190 -11.81 20.31 -1.68
CA ALA A 190 -12.75 21.17 -0.96
C ALA A 190 -13.41 20.49 0.25
N ARG A 191 -13.13 19.20 0.49
CA ARG A 191 -13.76 18.46 1.60
C ARG A 191 -13.24 18.96 2.95
N PRO A 192 -14.11 19.20 3.94
CA PRO A 192 -13.66 19.32 5.32
C PRO A 192 -13.01 17.99 5.71
N ALA A 193 -11.90 18.02 6.46
CA ALA A 193 -11.13 16.85 6.91
C ALA A 193 -11.89 15.91 7.89
N GLN A 194 -13.22 15.85 7.79
CA GLN A 194 -14.16 15.17 8.70
C GLN A 194 -14.73 13.86 8.14
N ALA A 195 -14.13 13.27 7.10
CA ALA A 195 -14.49 11.93 6.61
C ALA A 195 -13.57 10.80 7.14
N SER A 196 -12.69 11.11 8.11
CA SER A 196 -11.73 10.17 8.69
C SER A 196 -12.11 9.71 10.12
N ARG A 197 -13.40 9.60 10.45
CA ARG A 197 -13.87 8.94 11.69
C ARG A 197 -14.55 7.63 11.39
#